data_AF-A0A7X0EFV9-F1
#
_entry.id   AF-A0A7X0EFV9-F1
#
_cell.length_a   1.000
_cell.length_b   1.000
_cell.length_c   1.000
_cell.angle_alpha   90.00
_cell.angle_beta   90.00
_cell.angle_gamma   90.00
#
_symmetry.space_group_name_H-M   'P 1'
#
loop_
_entity.id
_entity.type
_entity.pdbx_description
1 polymer ?
#
loop_
_entity_poly.entity_id
_entity_poly.type
_entity_poly.pdbx_seq_one_letter_code
_entity_poly.pdbx_strand_id
1 'polypeptide(L)'
;MRNLILRRLKAWSGPQVNARRDDSVHLLKKAGIHLRFVNGGGSGSFESTRTDPSVTELAAGSALYAPALFDHYRDFKLEPAAGFAVRIARQPKSDVFTCSGGGYPASGPSGLNRAPIPWLPEGSRLIPDEGAGEVQTPVVYDGPEELRISDPVLFRHAKAGELCERFNELLLIENGQVVERAKTYRGQGHCFL
;
A
#
# COMPACT_ATOMS: atom_id res chain seq x y z
N MET A 1 -3.80 -14.13 19.12
CA MET A 1 -2.50 -14.27 19.83
C MET A 1 -1.32 -13.66 19.05
N ARG A 2 -1.08 -14.02 17.79
CA ARG A 2 0.04 -13.50 16.96
C ARG A 2 0.18 -11.96 16.95
N ASN A 3 -0.92 -11.23 16.73
CA ASN A 3 -0.89 -9.76 16.71
C ASN A 3 -0.51 -9.13 18.05
N LEU A 4 -0.84 -9.77 19.18
CA LEU A 4 -0.46 -9.28 20.51
C LEU A 4 1.06 -9.43 20.73
N ILE A 5 1.63 -10.55 20.29
CA ILE A 5 3.07 -10.81 20.36
C ILE A 5 3.83 -9.78 19.52
N LEU A 6 3.41 -9.57 18.26
CA LEU A 6 4.04 -8.59 17.38
C LEU A 6 3.96 -7.17 17.94
N ARG A 7 2.85 -6.80 18.58
CA ARG A 7 2.70 -5.49 19.24
C ARG A 7 3.66 -5.32 20.41
N ARG A 8 3.75 -6.32 21.30
CA ARG A 8 4.70 -6.29 22.41
C ARG A 8 6.14 -6.23 21.91
N LEU A 9 6.45 -6.99 20.86
CA LEU A 9 7.76 -6.96 20.22
C LEU A 9 8.06 -5.56 19.65
N LYS A 10 7.12 -4.92 18.94
CA LYS A 10 7.29 -3.55 18.41
C LYS A 10 7.56 -2.55 19.55
N ALA A 11 6.75 -2.59 20.61
CA ALA A 11 6.90 -1.70 21.76
C ALA A 11 8.25 -1.89 22.48
N TRP A 12 8.74 -3.12 22.59
CA TRP A 12 10.02 -3.42 23.24
C TRP A 12 11.24 -3.13 22.35
N SER A 13 11.13 -3.37 21.04
CA SER A 13 12.23 -3.18 20.09
C SER A 13 12.46 -1.72 19.69
N GLY A 14 11.42 -0.89 19.65
CA GLY A 14 11.53 0.52 19.27
C GLY A 14 12.62 1.29 20.03
N PRO A 15 12.58 1.34 21.38
CA PRO A 15 13.61 2.02 22.17
C PRO A 15 15.01 1.46 21.95
N GLN A 16 15.16 0.14 21.78
CA GLN A 16 16.46 -0.47 21.54
C GLN A 16 17.05 -0.09 20.18
N VAL A 17 16.20 -0.03 19.15
CA VAL A 17 16.62 0.42 17.81
C VAL A 17 17.08 1.87 17.86
N ASN A 18 16.36 2.73 18.59
CA ASN A 18 16.74 4.14 18.75
C ASN A 18 18.07 4.28 19.51
N ALA A 19 18.25 3.57 20.63
CA ALA A 19 19.51 3.59 21.38
C ALA A 19 20.71 3.13 20.52
N ARG A 20 20.55 2.02 19.77
CA ARG A 20 21.60 1.53 18.87
C ARG A 20 21.94 2.52 17.75
N ARG A 21 20.93 3.24 17.23
CA ARG A 21 21.13 4.27 16.22
C ARG A 21 21.92 5.44 16.81
N ASP A 22 21.53 5.92 17.98
CA ASP A 22 22.24 7.00 18.69
C ASP A 22 23.69 6.63 18.98
N ASP A 23 23.93 5.43 19.51
CA ASP A 23 25.28 4.90 19.75
C ASP A 23 26.11 4.90 18.46
N SER A 24 25.53 4.44 17.34
CA SER A 24 26.21 4.41 16.04
C SER A 24 26.57 5.81 15.55
N VAL A 25 25.63 6.76 15.64
CA VAL A 25 25.85 8.17 15.26
C VAL A 25 26.91 8.81 16.14
N HIS A 26 26.90 8.55 17.44
CA HIS A 26 27.88 9.07 18.39
C HIS A 26 29.28 8.53 18.13
N LEU A 27 29.41 7.23 17.83
CA LEU A 27 30.69 6.60 17.48
C LEU A 27 31.28 7.19 16.20
N LEU A 28 30.46 7.42 15.17
CA LEU A 28 30.90 8.06 13.93
C LEU A 28 31.41 9.48 14.19
N LYS A 29 30.68 10.28 14.99
CA LYS A 29 31.10 11.63 15.38
C LYS A 29 32.41 11.62 16.18
N LYS A 30 32.57 10.69 17.13
CA LYS A 30 33.81 10.51 17.90
C LYS A 30 35.00 10.13 17.03
N ALA A 31 34.78 9.40 15.94
CA ALA A 31 35.81 9.09 14.95
C ALA A 31 36.16 10.28 14.03
N GLY A 32 35.59 11.47 14.26
CA GLY A 32 35.82 12.66 13.44
C GLY A 32 35.01 12.71 12.15
N ILE A 33 34.02 11.82 11.97
CA ILE A 33 33.19 11.80 10.77
C ILE A 33 32.06 12.82 10.91
N HIS A 34 32.00 13.77 9.96
CA HIS A 34 30.93 14.75 9.89
C HIS A 34 29.75 14.21 9.05
N LEU A 35 28.64 13.90 9.71
CA LEU A 35 27.42 13.41 9.06
C LEU A 35 26.57 14.61 8.60
N ARG A 36 26.29 14.69 7.29
CA ARG A 36 25.39 15.73 6.72
C ARG A 36 23.95 15.56 7.19
N PHE A 37 23.50 14.32 7.28
CA PHE A 37 22.19 13.95 7.80
C PHE A 37 22.20 12.49 8.27
N VAL A 38 21.24 12.16 9.12
CA VAL A 38 20.90 10.81 9.51
C VAL A 38 19.45 10.61 9.11
N ASN A 39 19.25 9.87 8.01
CA ASN A 39 17.92 9.52 7.52
C ASN A 39 17.37 8.34 8.31
N GLY A 40 16.09 8.40 8.65
CA GLY A 40 15.42 7.31 9.34
C GLY A 40 13.92 7.31 9.16
N GLY A 41 13.31 6.25 9.67
CA GLY A 41 11.86 6.09 9.68
C GLY A 41 11.30 5.45 8.43
N GLY A 42 9.99 5.57 8.34
CA GLY A 42 9.13 4.99 7.32
C GLY A 42 7.69 5.29 7.75
N SER A 43 6.73 5.20 6.84
CA SER A 43 5.31 5.48 7.13
C SER A 43 4.79 4.78 8.41
N GLY A 44 5.24 3.55 8.69
CA GLY A 44 4.81 2.78 9.87
C GLY A 44 5.61 2.95 11.16
N SER A 45 6.73 3.68 11.10
CA SER A 45 7.60 4.01 12.23
C SER A 45 7.81 5.53 12.39
N PHE A 46 7.02 6.33 11.67
CA PHE A 46 7.18 7.79 11.60
C PHE A 46 7.17 8.41 13.01
N GLU A 47 6.12 8.13 13.79
CA GLU A 47 5.97 8.68 15.15
C GLU A 47 7.13 8.32 16.09
N SER A 48 7.56 7.06 16.10
CA SER A 48 8.65 6.62 16.97
C SER A 48 10.02 7.11 16.53
N THR A 49 10.18 7.40 15.24
CA THR A 49 11.46 7.87 14.68
C THR A 49 11.58 9.38 14.82
N ARG A 50 10.46 10.12 14.78
CA ARG A 50 10.44 11.58 14.98
C ARG A 50 10.99 12.00 16.34
N THR A 51 10.89 11.15 17.35
CA THR A 51 11.41 11.41 18.70
C THR A 51 12.86 10.97 18.89
N ASP A 52 13.51 10.40 17.88
CA ASP A 52 14.90 9.99 17.96
C ASP A 52 15.84 11.19 17.71
N PRO A 53 16.64 11.63 18.70
CA PRO A 53 17.51 12.80 18.56
C PRO A 53 18.68 12.58 17.60
N SER A 54 19.00 11.33 17.27
CA SER A 54 20.07 10.99 16.33
C SER A 54 19.62 11.14 14.87
N VAL A 55 18.31 11.19 14.60
CA VAL A 55 17.73 11.31 13.26
C VAL A 55 17.51 12.77 12.91
N THR A 56 18.02 13.20 11.76
CA THR A 56 17.87 14.58 11.27
C THR A 56 16.92 14.68 10.07
N GLU A 57 16.53 13.56 9.49
CA GLU A 57 15.62 13.50 8.34
C GLU A 57 14.68 12.30 8.46
N LEU A 58 13.38 12.55 8.29
CA LEU A 58 12.36 11.50 8.30
C LEU A 58 11.94 11.13 6.89
N ALA A 59 11.90 9.83 6.61
CA ALA A 59 11.36 9.29 5.37
C ALA A 59 9.94 8.74 5.58
N ALA A 60 8.98 9.21 4.77
CA ALA A 60 7.67 8.59 4.59
C ALA A 60 7.32 8.59 3.11
N GLY A 61 6.60 7.56 2.66
CA GLY A 61 6.23 7.45 1.25
C GLY A 61 4.90 6.72 1.08
N SER A 62 4.83 5.46 1.53
CA SER A 62 3.61 4.65 1.37
C SER A 62 2.36 5.22 2.07
N ALA A 63 2.51 6.11 3.06
CA ALA A 63 1.40 6.82 3.67
C ALA A 63 0.68 7.76 2.69
N LEU A 64 1.36 8.26 1.66
CA LEU A 64 0.77 9.14 0.64
C LEU A 64 -0.31 8.42 -0.19
N TYR A 65 -0.17 7.10 -0.38
CA TYR A 65 -1.14 6.28 -1.12
C TYR A 65 -2.14 5.57 -0.21
N ALA A 66 -1.75 5.33 1.05
CA ALA A 66 -2.52 4.57 2.03
C ALA A 66 -3.01 3.20 1.48
N PRO A 67 -2.12 2.24 1.19
CA PRO A 67 -2.47 0.85 0.84
C PRO A 67 -3.38 0.18 1.87
N ALA A 68 -4.06 -0.89 1.45
CA ALA A 68 -4.98 -1.67 2.29
C ALA A 68 -4.37 -2.15 3.62
N LEU A 69 -3.07 -2.44 3.67
CA LEU A 69 -2.43 -2.83 4.93
C LEU A 69 -2.43 -1.74 6.01
N PHE A 70 -2.57 -0.45 5.65
CA PHE A 70 -2.72 0.62 6.64
C PHE A 70 -4.08 0.62 7.33
N ASP A 71 -5.10 -0.05 6.78
CA ASP A 71 -6.43 -0.12 7.42
C ASP A 71 -6.38 -0.83 8.78
N HIS A 72 -5.34 -1.64 9.00
CA HIS A 72 -5.10 -2.35 10.25
C HIS A 72 -4.20 -1.57 11.24
N TYR A 73 -3.70 -0.40 10.85
CA TYR A 73 -2.91 0.45 11.74
C TYR A 73 -3.83 1.14 12.76
N ARG A 74 -3.32 1.30 13.98
CA ARG A 74 -4.06 1.92 15.09
C ARG A 74 -3.49 3.27 15.50
N ASP A 75 -2.21 3.48 15.19
CA ASP A 75 -1.47 4.66 15.64
C ASP A 75 -1.90 5.92 14.87
N PHE A 76 -2.45 5.75 13.66
CA PHE A 76 -2.98 6.81 12.81
C PHE A 76 -4.02 6.25 11.84
N LYS A 77 -4.87 7.13 11.29
CA LYS A 77 -5.83 6.80 10.23
C LYS A 77 -5.49 7.65 9.01
N LEU A 78 -5.41 7.01 7.84
CA LEU A 78 -5.16 7.66 6.57
C LEU A 78 -6.36 7.47 5.65
N GLU A 79 -6.54 8.42 4.75
CA GLU A 79 -7.50 8.31 3.67
C GLU A 79 -6.83 7.59 2.49
N PRO A 80 -7.43 6.50 1.95
CA PRO A 80 -6.94 5.86 0.74
C PRO A 80 -6.91 6.84 -0.43
N ALA A 81 -5.73 7.04 -1.02
CA ALA A 81 -5.54 8.04 -2.07
C ALA A 81 -5.11 7.43 -3.42
N ALA A 82 -4.83 6.12 -3.46
CA ALA A 82 -4.45 5.44 -4.70
C ALA A 82 -5.05 4.04 -4.79
N GLY A 83 -5.32 3.64 -6.02
CA GLY A 83 -5.85 2.33 -6.39
C GLY A 83 -5.72 2.11 -7.89
N PHE A 84 -6.37 1.08 -8.39
CA PHE A 84 -6.43 0.79 -9.82
C PHE A 84 -7.82 0.27 -10.20
N ALA A 85 -8.27 0.62 -11.40
CA ALA A 85 -9.56 0.16 -11.93
C ALA A 85 -9.35 -1.09 -12.79
N VAL A 86 -10.20 -2.09 -12.57
CA VAL A 86 -10.25 -3.32 -13.38
C VAL A 86 -11.63 -3.43 -14.01
N ARG A 87 -11.68 -3.65 -15.32
CA ARG A 87 -12.93 -3.71 -16.08
C ARG A 87 -13.67 -5.02 -15.83
N ILE A 88 -14.99 -4.96 -15.62
CA ILE A 88 -15.88 -6.12 -15.64
C ILE A 88 -15.97 -6.68 -17.06
N ALA A 89 -15.62 -7.96 -17.23
CA ALA A 89 -15.65 -8.64 -18.52
C ALA A 89 -16.90 -9.51 -18.73
N ARG A 90 -17.49 -10.03 -17.64
CA ARG A 90 -18.71 -10.85 -17.68
C ARG A 90 -19.39 -10.91 -16.31
N GLN A 91 -20.64 -11.35 -16.30
CA GLN A 91 -21.45 -11.56 -15.10
C GLN A 91 -22.02 -12.99 -15.10
N PRO A 92 -21.31 -13.98 -14.52
CA PRO A 92 -21.78 -15.38 -14.50
C PRO A 92 -23.01 -15.61 -13.59
N LYS A 93 -23.25 -14.75 -12.60
CA LYS A 93 -24.41 -14.79 -11.69
C LYS A 93 -24.85 -13.36 -11.36
N SER A 94 -26.07 -13.19 -10.87
CA SER A 94 -26.63 -11.87 -10.54
C SER A 94 -25.74 -11.04 -9.62
N ASP A 95 -25.06 -11.67 -8.67
CA ASP A 95 -24.20 -11.05 -7.65
C ASP A 95 -22.69 -11.27 -7.89
N VAL A 96 -22.32 -11.91 -9.00
CA VAL A 96 -20.91 -12.23 -9.30
C VAL A 96 -20.50 -11.62 -10.63
N PHE A 97 -19.46 -10.78 -10.57
CA PHE A 97 -18.86 -10.10 -11.71
C PHE A 97 -17.41 -10.57 -11.87
N THR A 98 -17.01 -10.96 -13.07
CA THR A 98 -15.61 -11.32 -13.34
C THR A 98 -14.90 -10.17 -14.03
N CYS A 99 -13.88 -9.63 -13.36
CA CYS A 99 -13.01 -8.59 -13.88
C CYS A 99 -11.88 -9.18 -14.74
N SER A 100 -11.39 -8.42 -15.72
CA SER A 100 -10.26 -8.79 -16.58
C SER A 100 -8.92 -8.45 -15.92
N GLY A 101 -8.36 -9.41 -15.20
CA GLY A 101 -7.11 -9.28 -14.44
C GLY A 101 -7.31 -8.78 -13.02
N GLY A 102 -6.37 -7.98 -12.51
CA GLY A 102 -6.42 -7.41 -11.17
C GLY A 102 -5.59 -8.15 -10.10
N GLY A 103 -5.07 -9.33 -10.42
CA GLY A 103 -4.13 -10.07 -9.57
C GLY A 103 -2.74 -9.44 -9.53
N TYR A 104 -2.62 -8.30 -8.83
CA TYR A 104 -1.35 -7.60 -8.58
C TYR A 104 -0.92 -7.76 -7.12
N PRO A 105 -0.34 -8.92 -6.74
CA PRO A 105 0.07 -9.15 -5.36
C PRO A 105 1.24 -8.26 -4.96
N ALA A 106 1.25 -7.84 -3.71
CA ALA A 106 2.38 -7.14 -3.11
C ALA A 106 3.56 -8.08 -2.80
N SER A 107 4.75 -7.50 -2.68
CA SER A 107 5.98 -8.21 -2.33
C SER A 107 5.93 -8.96 -0.99
N GLY A 108 6.70 -10.06 -0.92
CA GLY A 108 6.89 -10.88 0.27
C GLY A 108 6.19 -12.25 0.17
N PRO A 109 6.10 -12.99 1.29
CA PRO A 109 5.49 -14.32 1.30
C PRO A 109 4.04 -14.27 0.81
N SER A 110 3.67 -15.25 -0.01
CA SER A 110 2.31 -15.39 -0.52
C SER A 110 1.29 -15.49 0.63
N GLY A 111 0.11 -14.91 0.40
CA GLY A 111 -0.98 -14.92 1.37
C GLY A 111 -1.98 -13.80 1.14
N LEU A 112 -3.12 -13.88 1.82
CA LEU A 112 -4.23 -12.93 1.70
C LEU A 112 -3.80 -11.47 1.97
N ASN A 113 -2.82 -11.26 2.86
CA ASN A 113 -2.26 -9.94 3.17
C ASN A 113 -1.31 -9.38 2.08
N ARG A 114 -1.20 -10.06 0.94
CA ARG A 114 -0.52 -9.58 -0.27
C ARG A 114 -1.48 -9.37 -1.43
N ALA A 115 -2.67 -9.94 -1.39
CA ALA A 115 -3.65 -9.75 -2.43
C ALA A 115 -4.16 -8.29 -2.44
N PRO A 116 -4.38 -7.69 -3.61
CA PRO A 116 -5.18 -6.49 -3.69
C PRO A 116 -6.63 -6.79 -3.27
N ILE A 117 -7.34 -5.77 -2.82
CA ILE A 117 -8.74 -5.90 -2.39
C ILE A 117 -9.64 -5.00 -3.24
N PRO A 118 -10.85 -5.44 -3.61
CA PRO A 118 -11.87 -4.55 -4.14
C PRO A 118 -12.15 -3.42 -3.14
N TRP A 119 -12.40 -2.23 -3.66
CA TRP A 119 -12.63 -1.02 -2.89
C TRP A 119 -13.93 -0.34 -3.30
N LEU A 120 -14.11 -0.03 -4.59
CA LEU A 120 -15.33 0.60 -5.11
C LEU A 120 -15.89 -0.20 -6.30
N PRO A 121 -17.22 -0.33 -6.44
CA PRO A 121 -18.23 0.15 -5.50
C PRO A 121 -18.17 -0.59 -4.15
N GLU A 122 -18.65 0.07 -3.09
CA GLU A 122 -18.69 -0.53 -1.76
C GLU A 122 -19.55 -1.81 -1.75
N GLY A 123 -19.18 -2.80 -0.93
CA GLY A 123 -19.82 -4.14 -0.95
C GLY A 123 -19.11 -5.15 -1.86
N SER A 124 -18.22 -4.69 -2.74
CA SER A 124 -17.36 -5.56 -3.55
C SER A 124 -16.40 -6.38 -2.67
N ARG A 125 -16.36 -7.70 -2.87
CA ARG A 125 -15.45 -8.62 -2.15
C ARG A 125 -14.91 -9.72 -3.05
N LEU A 126 -13.70 -10.19 -2.74
CA LEU A 126 -13.14 -11.38 -3.39
C LEU A 126 -13.85 -12.65 -2.92
N ILE A 127 -13.95 -13.62 -3.83
CA ILE A 127 -14.32 -14.99 -3.48
C ILE A 127 -13.10 -15.65 -2.83
N PRO A 128 -13.19 -16.16 -1.57
CA PRO A 128 -12.03 -16.64 -0.83
C PRO A 128 -11.20 -17.73 -1.54
N ASP A 129 -11.88 -18.65 -2.24
CA ASP A 129 -11.23 -19.78 -2.91
C ASP A 129 -10.65 -19.41 -4.30
N GLU A 130 -10.99 -18.25 -4.84
CA GLU A 130 -10.50 -17.79 -6.16
C GLU A 130 -9.50 -16.63 -6.04
N GLY A 131 -9.78 -15.65 -5.18
CA GLY A 131 -8.94 -14.48 -4.97
C GLY A 131 -8.83 -13.55 -6.19
N ALA A 132 -7.78 -12.72 -6.19
CA ALA A 132 -7.46 -11.83 -7.31
C ALA A 132 -6.46 -12.51 -8.25
N GLY A 133 -6.87 -12.78 -9.49
CA GLY A 133 -6.08 -13.49 -10.49
C GLY A 133 -5.48 -12.57 -11.55
N GLU A 134 -4.32 -12.96 -12.07
CA GLU A 134 -3.62 -12.22 -13.12
C GLU A 134 -4.46 -12.08 -14.40
N VAL A 135 -5.17 -13.15 -14.77
CA VAL A 135 -6.02 -13.18 -15.96
C VAL A 135 -7.43 -12.69 -15.65
N GLN A 136 -7.99 -13.08 -14.52
CA GLN A 136 -9.37 -12.78 -14.13
C GLN A 136 -9.50 -12.68 -12.60
N THR A 137 -10.36 -11.78 -12.16
CA THR A 137 -10.71 -11.63 -10.74
C THR A 137 -12.24 -11.66 -10.58
N PRO A 138 -12.82 -12.76 -10.07
CA PRO A 138 -14.21 -12.79 -9.67
C PRO A 138 -14.43 -11.96 -8.41
N VAL A 139 -15.47 -11.13 -8.44
CA VAL A 139 -15.90 -10.25 -7.37
C VAL A 139 -17.37 -10.55 -7.09
N VAL A 140 -17.69 -10.78 -5.83
CA VAL A 140 -19.08 -10.74 -5.35
C VAL A 140 -19.42 -9.31 -5.00
N TYR A 141 -20.60 -8.87 -5.40
CA TYR A 141 -21.08 -7.51 -5.14
C TYR A 141 -22.55 -7.56 -4.73
N ASP A 142 -22.86 -6.92 -3.60
CA ASP A 142 -24.19 -6.85 -2.99
C ASP A 142 -24.61 -5.41 -2.64
N GLY A 143 -23.99 -4.42 -3.28
CA GLY A 143 -24.34 -3.02 -3.14
C GLY A 143 -25.59 -2.62 -3.94
N PRO A 144 -26.06 -1.38 -3.75
CA PRO A 144 -27.26 -0.86 -4.38
C PRO A 144 -27.08 -0.38 -5.83
N GLU A 145 -25.84 -0.15 -6.27
CA GLU A 145 -25.54 0.30 -7.62
C GLU A 145 -25.74 -0.83 -8.66
N GLU A 146 -26.26 -0.49 -9.84
CA GLU A 146 -26.33 -1.45 -10.94
C GLU A 146 -24.97 -1.53 -11.63
N LEU A 147 -24.33 -2.69 -11.60
CA LEU A 147 -23.08 -2.95 -12.32
C LEU A 147 -23.34 -3.62 -13.66
N ARG A 148 -22.62 -3.16 -14.69
CA ARG A 148 -22.71 -3.67 -16.07
C ARG A 148 -21.35 -4.14 -16.57
N ILE A 149 -21.39 -4.93 -17.64
CA ILE A 149 -20.17 -5.29 -18.38
C ILE A 149 -19.52 -3.98 -18.87
N SER A 150 -18.20 -3.93 -18.76
CA SER A 150 -17.33 -2.76 -19.02
C SER A 150 -17.24 -1.73 -17.91
N ASP A 151 -18.07 -1.80 -16.87
CA ASP A 151 -17.90 -0.93 -15.70
C ASP A 151 -16.60 -1.27 -14.96
N PRO A 152 -15.97 -0.28 -14.29
CA PRO A 152 -14.79 -0.53 -13.49
C PRO A 152 -15.15 -0.98 -12.07
N VAL A 153 -14.40 -1.94 -11.55
CA VAL A 153 -14.25 -2.17 -10.11
C VAL A 153 -12.88 -1.63 -9.71
N LEU A 154 -12.85 -0.73 -8.73
CA LEU A 154 -11.61 -0.17 -8.20
C LEU A 154 -11.08 -1.09 -7.11
N PHE A 155 -9.76 -1.29 -7.14
CA PHE A 155 -9.02 -2.10 -6.19
C PHE A 155 -7.99 -1.26 -5.47
N ARG A 156 -7.70 -1.62 -4.22
CA ARG A 156 -6.55 -1.14 -3.46
C ARG A 156 -5.47 -2.18 -3.43
N HIS A 157 -4.24 -1.75 -3.67
CA HIS A 157 -3.06 -2.59 -3.48
C HIS A 157 -2.81 -2.90 -1.99
N ALA A 158 -2.24 -4.07 -1.70
CA ALA A 158 -1.86 -4.40 -0.33
C ALA A 158 -0.69 -3.54 0.20
N LYS A 159 0.24 -3.15 -0.67
CA LYS A 159 1.37 -2.26 -0.38
C LYS A 159 1.54 -1.24 -1.50
N ALA A 160 2.14 -0.10 -1.17
CA ALA A 160 2.24 1.04 -2.08
C ALA A 160 3.36 0.91 -3.13
N GLY A 161 4.39 0.10 -2.86
CA GLY A 161 5.62 0.09 -3.68
C GLY A 161 5.42 -0.49 -5.07
N GLU A 162 4.42 -1.36 -5.23
CA GLU A 162 4.26 -2.17 -6.43
C GLU A 162 3.28 -1.55 -7.43
N LEU A 163 2.47 -0.55 -7.05
CA LEU A 163 1.47 0.03 -7.95
C LEU A 163 2.11 0.62 -9.21
N CYS A 164 3.13 1.46 -9.01
CA CYS A 164 3.80 2.17 -10.09
C CYS A 164 4.68 1.25 -10.96
N GLU A 165 4.91 0.01 -10.53
CA GLU A 165 5.57 -1.03 -11.33
C GLU A 165 4.60 -1.73 -12.30
N ARG A 166 3.28 -1.56 -12.13
CA ARG A 166 2.24 -2.18 -12.97
C ARG A 166 1.63 -1.22 -13.98
N PHE A 167 1.53 0.06 -13.63
CA PHE A 167 0.86 1.08 -14.44
C PHE A 167 1.85 2.13 -14.92
N ASN A 168 1.65 2.64 -16.15
CA ASN A 168 2.50 3.66 -16.75
C ASN A 168 2.17 5.07 -16.28
N GLU A 169 0.94 5.29 -15.85
CA GLU A 169 0.44 6.61 -15.45
C GLU A 169 -0.44 6.49 -14.21
N LEU A 170 -0.43 7.54 -13.40
CA LEU A 170 -1.41 7.81 -12.37
C LEU A 170 -2.34 8.90 -12.86
N LEU A 171 -3.64 8.69 -12.71
CA LEU A 171 -4.65 9.71 -12.95
C LEU A 171 -4.89 10.44 -11.63
N LEU A 172 -4.70 11.77 -11.63
CA LEU A 172 -4.98 12.61 -10.48
C LEU A 172 -6.45 13.04 -10.57
N ILE A 173 -7.22 12.72 -9.55
CA ILE A 173 -8.67 12.93 -9.53
C ILE A 173 -9.02 13.95 -8.45
N GLU A 174 -9.74 14.99 -8.85
CA GLU A 174 -10.33 15.99 -7.94
C GLU A 174 -11.81 16.14 -8.28
N ASN A 175 -12.69 16.08 -7.28
CA ASN A 175 -14.15 16.20 -7.44
C ASN A 175 -14.74 15.29 -8.54
N GLY A 176 -14.21 14.06 -8.67
CA GLY A 176 -14.65 13.08 -9.65
C GLY A 176 -14.17 13.32 -11.09
N GLN A 177 -13.29 14.30 -11.31
CA GLN A 177 -12.72 14.60 -12.63
C GLN A 177 -11.21 14.34 -12.63
N VAL A 178 -10.70 13.85 -13.77
CA VAL A 178 -9.26 13.73 -13.97
C VAL A 178 -8.69 15.12 -14.26
N VAL A 179 -7.92 15.67 -13.31
CA VAL A 179 -7.32 16.99 -13.44
C VAL A 179 -5.91 16.94 -14.03
N GLU A 180 -5.20 15.83 -13.83
CA GLU A 180 -3.83 15.65 -14.33
C GLU A 180 -3.48 14.17 -14.54
N ARG A 181 -2.40 13.92 -15.29
CA ARG A 181 -1.78 12.61 -15.47
C ARG A 181 -0.30 12.70 -15.15
N ALA A 182 0.18 11.85 -14.24
CA ALA A 182 1.59 11.75 -13.91
C ALA A 182 2.16 10.42 -14.40
N LYS A 183 3.30 10.46 -15.11
CA LYS A 183 4.01 9.24 -15.50
C LYS A 183 4.64 8.58 -14.28
N THR A 184 4.52 7.26 -14.20
CA THR A 184 5.34 6.44 -13.28
C THR A 184 6.73 6.23 -13.88
N TYR A 185 7.67 5.70 -13.10
CA TYR A 185 8.96 5.30 -13.65
C TYR A 185 8.81 4.25 -14.77
N ARG A 186 7.84 3.34 -14.65
CA ARG A 186 7.48 2.42 -15.73
C ARG A 186 7.03 3.16 -16.99
N GLY A 187 6.18 4.17 -16.85
CA GLY A 187 5.75 5.02 -17.96
C GLY A 187 6.86 5.88 -18.57
N GLN A 188 7.97 6.05 -17.85
CA GLN A 188 9.20 6.67 -18.35
C GLN A 188 10.16 5.65 -19.01
N GLY A 189 9.79 4.37 -19.06
CA GLY A 189 10.58 3.30 -19.68
C GLY A 189 11.55 2.60 -18.73
N HIS A 190 11.45 2.83 -17.42
CA HIS A 190 12.26 2.13 -16.42
C HIS A 190 11.59 0.82 -15.97
N CYS A 191 12.39 -0.23 -15.82
CA CYS A 191 11.96 -1.52 -15.27
C CYS A 191 13.03 -1.98 -14.27
N PHE A 192 12.74 -1.88 -12.98
CA PHE A 192 13.71 -2.15 -11.91
C PHE A 192 13.56 -3.55 -11.29
N LEU A 193 12.49 -4.27 -11.65
CA LEU A 193 12.16 -5.62 -11.21
C LEU A 193 11.85 -6.52 -12.41
#